data_AF-A0A1D9PCF7-F1
#
_entry.id   AF-A0A1D9PCF7-F1
#
_cell.length_a   1.000
_cell.length_b   1.000
_cell.length_c   1.000
_cell.angle_alpha   90.00
_cell.angle_beta   90.00
_cell.angle_gamma   90.00
#
_symmetry.space_group_name_H-M   'P 1'
#
loop_
_entity.id
_entity.type
_entity.pdbx_description
1 polymer ?
#
loop_
_entity_poly.entity_id
_entity_poly.type
_entity_poly.pdbx_seq_one_letter_code
_entity_poly.pdbx_strand_id
1 'polypeptide(L)'
;MFTLIGMSLLFIAIGFIVNEHNAKYLLSGYNTMSEEERKKVNIKAYIQYFRRFHLFLGISFFPIGTLLTYFIDENATGVFIGIYPILAYTFFIATSFKYFNSQKNKIGVFILLGALILIIGFLGRDLQENKMFINSETIEFQGSYGEIVPLKTIKSIELVSDKPKITLRTNGFSLGSVKKGYFKTDKGEIVKLILNGDNKPYILLTKLDGKKIYYSAKEESNEKLFEEIKSTPAK
;
A
#
# COMPACT_ATOMS: atom_id res chain seq x y z
N MET A 1 -5.48 -11.90 -3.35
CA MET A 1 -5.51 -13.26 -2.78
C MET A 1 -4.12 -13.89 -2.65
N PHE A 2 -3.34 -14.07 -3.72
CA PHE A 2 -2.00 -14.70 -3.65
C PHE A 2 -1.05 -14.06 -2.63
N THR A 3 -1.05 -12.72 -2.53
CA THR A 3 -0.25 -11.99 -1.52
C THR A 3 -0.61 -12.40 -0.09
N LEU A 4 -1.89 -12.57 0.22
CA LEU A 4 -2.35 -12.97 1.57
C LEU A 4 -1.89 -14.40 1.90
N ILE A 5 -2.05 -15.32 0.95
CA ILE A 5 -1.61 -16.72 1.10
C ILE A 5 -0.09 -16.77 1.30
N GLY A 6 0.66 -16.12 0.41
CA GLY A 6 2.12 -16.10 0.45
C GLY A 6 2.66 -15.54 1.76
N MET A 7 2.11 -14.40 2.23
CA MET A 7 2.52 -13.80 3.50
C MET A 7 2.13 -14.65 4.71
N SER A 8 0.92 -15.23 4.73
CA SER A 8 0.47 -16.13 5.79
C SER A 8 1.40 -17.33 5.95
N LEU A 9 1.71 -18.00 4.83
CA LEU A 9 2.64 -19.13 4.80
C LEU A 9 4.06 -18.72 5.20
N LEU A 10 4.53 -17.56 4.72
CA LEU A 10 5.84 -17.02 5.09
C LEU A 10 5.95 -16.80 6.60
N PHE A 11 4.95 -16.16 7.22
CA PHE A 11 4.96 -15.94 8.67
C PHE A 11 4.95 -17.27 9.44
N ILE A 12 4.13 -18.24 9.03
CA ILE A 12 4.12 -19.59 9.61
C ILE A 12 5.51 -20.22 9.51
N ALA A 13 6.12 -20.21 8.31
CA ALA A 13 7.42 -20.80 8.05
C ALA A 13 8.52 -20.19 8.93
N ILE A 14 8.53 -18.86 9.09
CA ILE A 14 9.50 -18.16 9.95
C ILE A 14 9.46 -18.71 11.38
N GLY A 15 8.27 -19.04 11.91
CA GLY A 15 8.09 -19.62 13.25
C GLY A 15 8.85 -20.93 13.51
N PHE A 16 9.33 -21.60 12.46
CA PHE A 16 10.09 -22.85 12.54
C PHE A 16 11.58 -22.72 12.19
N ILE A 17 12.03 -21.54 11.71
CA ILE A 17 13.43 -21.33 11.32
C ILE A 17 14.36 -21.35 12.54
N VAL A 18 13.94 -20.75 13.66
CA VAL A 18 14.76 -20.62 14.87
C VAL A 18 14.49 -21.77 15.84
N ASN A 19 15.56 -22.42 16.30
CA ASN A 19 15.56 -23.46 17.31
C ASN A 19 16.75 -23.29 18.27
N GLU A 20 16.83 -24.12 19.32
CA GLU A 20 17.82 -23.96 20.39
C GLU A 20 19.26 -24.11 19.87
N HIS A 21 19.47 -24.94 18.85
CA HIS A 21 20.80 -25.19 18.28
C HIS A 21 21.31 -24.03 17.42
N ASN A 22 20.42 -23.38 16.68
CA ASN A 22 20.79 -22.32 15.74
C ASN A 22 20.54 -20.89 16.25
N ALA A 23 19.85 -20.73 17.39
CA ALA A 23 19.52 -19.40 17.94
C ALA A 23 20.76 -18.53 18.17
N LYS A 24 21.89 -19.11 18.58
CA LYS A 24 23.15 -18.38 18.78
C LYS A 24 23.71 -17.72 17.49
N TYR A 25 23.21 -18.13 16.32
CA TYR A 25 23.60 -17.55 15.03
C TYR A 25 22.49 -16.65 14.47
N LEU A 26 21.24 -17.11 14.52
CA LEU A 26 20.12 -16.48 13.82
C LEU A 26 19.33 -15.46 14.66
N LEU A 27 19.31 -15.60 15.98
CA LEU A 27 18.49 -14.75 16.83
C LEU A 27 19.24 -13.46 17.19
N SER A 28 18.86 -12.37 16.53
CA SER A 28 19.40 -11.04 16.79
C SER A 28 19.29 -10.66 18.27
N GLY A 29 20.34 -10.05 18.81
CA GLY A 29 20.48 -9.76 20.25
C GLY A 29 21.08 -10.94 21.01
N TYR A 30 20.55 -12.15 20.84
CA TYR A 30 21.11 -13.35 21.47
C TYR A 30 22.44 -13.78 20.85
N ASN A 31 22.58 -13.65 19.53
CA ASN A 31 23.83 -13.91 18.82
C ASN A 31 24.96 -12.95 19.22
N THR A 32 24.64 -11.73 19.65
CA THR A 32 25.63 -10.74 20.13
C THR A 32 25.97 -10.86 21.61
N MET A 33 25.25 -11.68 22.38
CA MET A 33 25.55 -11.91 23.80
C MET A 33 26.83 -12.74 23.98
N SER A 34 27.57 -12.43 25.04
CA SER A 34 28.61 -13.30 25.56
C SER A 34 28.05 -14.65 26.03
N GLU A 35 28.90 -15.67 26.16
CA GLU A 35 28.45 -16.99 26.64
C GLU A 35 27.81 -16.93 28.04
N GLU A 36 28.37 -16.10 28.94
CA GLU A 36 27.84 -15.91 30.30
C GLU A 36 26.49 -15.21 30.33
N GLU A 37 26.23 -14.28 29.42
CA GLU A 37 24.92 -13.66 29.27
C GLU A 37 23.89 -14.63 28.71
N ARG A 38 24.27 -15.44 27.72
CA ARG A 38 23.37 -16.44 27.12
C ARG A 38 22.89 -17.48 28.12
N LYS A 39 23.73 -17.87 29.09
CA LYS A 39 23.36 -18.78 30.19
C LYS A 39 22.23 -18.24 31.06
N LYS A 40 22.05 -16.92 31.12
CA LYS A 40 20.97 -16.26 31.88
C LYS A 40 19.64 -16.21 31.13
N VAL A 41 19.63 -16.50 29.83
CA VAL A 41 18.43 -16.41 28.97
C VAL A 41 17.73 -17.77 28.91
N ASN A 42 16.44 -17.79 29.22
CA ASN A 42 15.59 -18.96 28.97
C ASN A 42 15.25 -19.07 27.47
N ILE A 43 16.21 -19.57 26.69
CA ILE A 43 16.12 -19.62 25.22
C ILE A 43 15.00 -20.55 24.74
N LYS A 44 14.78 -21.66 25.45
CA LYS A 44 13.69 -22.61 25.16
C LYS A 44 12.32 -21.94 25.25
N ALA A 45 12.07 -21.18 26.31
CA ALA A 45 10.81 -20.45 26.47
C ALA A 45 10.65 -19.34 25.42
N TYR A 46 11.74 -18.65 25.06
CA TYR A 46 11.71 -17.64 24.00
C TYR A 46 11.34 -18.25 22.63
N ILE A 47 11.95 -19.38 22.26
CA ILE A 47 11.67 -20.05 20.98
C ILE A 47 10.21 -20.51 20.91
N GLN A 48 9.65 -21.02 22.00
CA GLN A 48 8.23 -21.36 22.05
C GLN A 48 7.35 -20.12 21.83
N TYR A 49 7.70 -18.99 22.46
CA TYR A 49 7.00 -17.73 22.26
C TYR A 49 7.13 -17.22 20.82
N PHE A 50 8.34 -17.22 20.25
CA PHE A 50 8.63 -16.86 18.87
C PHE A 50 7.79 -17.69 17.89
N ARG A 51 7.72 -19.00 18.07
CA ARG A 51 6.92 -19.90 17.24
C ARG A 51 5.42 -19.59 17.35
N ARG A 52 4.90 -19.47 18.57
CA ARG A 52 3.47 -19.16 18.81
C ARG A 52 3.07 -17.84 18.20
N PHE A 53 3.92 -16.81 18.32
CA PHE A 53 3.68 -15.51 17.71
C PHE A 53 3.58 -15.61 16.18
N HIS A 54 4.55 -16.25 15.52
CA HIS A 54 4.57 -16.37 14.07
C HIS A 54 3.44 -17.25 13.51
N LEU A 55 3.09 -18.32 14.24
CA LEU A 55 1.90 -19.12 13.93
C LEU A 55 0.62 -18.30 14.04
N PHE A 56 0.44 -17.58 15.15
CA PHE A 56 -0.71 -16.70 15.32
C PHE A 56 -0.77 -15.65 14.21
N LEU A 57 0.33 -14.95 13.95
CA LEU A 57 0.43 -13.93 12.92
C LEU A 57 0.04 -14.49 11.55
N GLY A 58 0.61 -15.62 11.13
CA GLY A 58 0.28 -16.19 9.83
C GLY A 58 -1.15 -16.73 9.75
N ILE A 59 -1.63 -17.43 10.79
CA ILE A 59 -3.00 -17.98 10.86
C ILE A 59 -4.05 -16.88 10.89
N SER A 60 -3.80 -15.77 11.57
CA SER A 60 -4.73 -14.62 11.62
C SER A 60 -4.65 -13.76 10.36
N PHE A 61 -3.47 -13.64 9.73
CA PHE A 61 -3.25 -12.77 8.57
C PHE A 61 -4.19 -13.08 7.40
N PHE A 62 -4.31 -14.37 7.08
CA PHE A 62 -5.12 -14.82 5.95
C PHE A 62 -6.63 -14.55 6.13
N PRO A 63 -7.31 -15.02 7.20
CA PRO A 63 -8.73 -14.79 7.38
C PRO A 63 -9.05 -13.31 7.58
N ILE A 64 -8.26 -12.55 8.36
CA ILE A 64 -8.52 -11.11 8.54
C ILE A 64 -8.40 -10.38 7.20
N GLY A 65 -7.32 -10.60 6.45
CA GLY A 65 -7.14 -9.97 5.14
C GLY A 65 -8.25 -10.36 4.15
N THR A 66 -8.71 -11.61 4.19
CA THR A 66 -9.81 -12.10 3.36
C THR A 66 -11.13 -11.44 3.74
N LEU A 67 -11.43 -11.33 5.03
CA LEU A 67 -12.62 -10.63 5.51
C LEU A 67 -12.62 -9.17 5.08
N LEU A 68 -11.48 -8.47 5.17
CA LEU A 68 -11.37 -7.09 4.70
C LEU A 68 -11.63 -6.96 3.19
N THR A 69 -11.17 -7.91 2.39
CA THR A 69 -11.40 -7.91 0.94
C THR A 69 -12.89 -8.04 0.61
N TYR A 70 -13.61 -8.93 1.30
CA TYR A 70 -15.00 -9.23 0.97
C TYR A 70 -16.03 -8.32 1.67
N PHE A 71 -15.71 -7.81 2.86
CA PHE A 71 -16.65 -6.99 3.66
C PHE A 71 -16.34 -5.50 3.66
N ILE A 72 -15.17 -5.07 3.18
CA ILE A 72 -14.82 -3.64 3.06
C ILE A 72 -14.45 -3.32 1.61
N ASP A 73 -13.19 -3.51 1.22
CA ASP A 73 -12.71 -3.38 -0.15
C ASP A 73 -11.23 -3.83 -0.29
N GLU A 74 -10.71 -3.77 -1.51
CA GLU A 74 -9.30 -4.05 -1.80
C GLU A 74 -8.33 -3.04 -1.16
N ASN A 75 -8.76 -1.80 -0.95
CA ASN A 75 -7.92 -0.75 -0.39
C ASN A 75 -7.65 -1.02 1.11
N ALA A 76 -8.69 -1.38 1.86
CA ALA A 76 -8.62 -1.79 3.25
C ALA A 76 -7.70 -3.01 3.42
N THR A 77 -7.80 -3.99 2.52
CA THR A 77 -6.89 -5.14 2.48
C THR A 77 -5.45 -4.70 2.24
N GLY A 78 -5.22 -3.78 1.31
CA GLY A 78 -3.91 -3.23 1.02
C GLY A 78 -3.29 -2.47 2.20
N VAL A 79 -4.08 -1.66 2.90
CA VAL A 79 -3.67 -0.98 4.15
C VAL A 79 -3.33 -2.01 5.23
N PHE A 80 -4.15 -3.04 5.40
CA PHE A 80 -3.91 -4.12 6.36
C PHE A 80 -2.61 -4.86 6.10
N ILE A 81 -2.31 -5.19 4.84
CA ILE A 81 -1.05 -5.86 4.46
C ILE A 81 0.17 -5.06 4.92
N GLY A 82 0.12 -3.72 4.82
CA GLY A 82 1.20 -2.85 5.24
C GLY A 82 1.28 -2.62 6.75
N ILE A 83 0.14 -2.43 7.42
CA ILE A 83 0.09 -1.99 8.82
C ILE A 83 0.13 -3.16 9.81
N TYR A 84 -0.61 -4.24 9.56
CA TYR A 84 -0.79 -5.30 10.54
C TYR A 84 0.52 -6.01 10.93
N PRO A 85 1.43 -6.36 9.99
CA PRO A 85 2.72 -6.93 10.37
C PRO A 85 3.56 -5.99 11.23
N ILE A 86 3.56 -4.68 10.93
CA ILE A 86 4.36 -3.70 11.68
C ILE A 86 3.86 -3.62 13.13
N LEU A 87 2.54 -3.52 13.33
CA LEU A 87 1.95 -3.54 14.67
C LEU A 87 2.25 -4.86 15.40
N ALA A 88 2.09 -6.00 14.73
CA ALA A 88 2.36 -7.32 15.30
C ALA A 88 3.82 -7.47 15.73
N TYR A 89 4.78 -7.08 14.88
CA TYR A 89 6.21 -7.14 15.21
C TYR A 89 6.61 -6.11 16.28
N THR A 90 5.97 -4.93 16.30
CA THR A 90 6.17 -3.95 17.38
C THR A 90 5.76 -4.55 18.73
N PHE A 91 4.57 -5.17 18.78
CA PHE A 91 4.09 -5.88 19.96
C PHE A 91 4.99 -7.06 20.34
N PHE A 92 5.41 -7.87 19.36
CA PHE A 92 6.32 -9.00 19.58
C PHE A 92 7.62 -8.56 20.23
N ILE A 93 8.28 -7.55 19.66
CA ILE A 93 9.56 -7.06 20.20
C ILE A 93 9.35 -6.50 21.61
N ALA A 94 8.35 -5.67 21.83
CA ALA A 94 8.07 -5.08 23.15
C ALA A 94 7.82 -6.15 24.22
N THR A 95 7.00 -7.16 23.92
CA THR A 95 6.69 -8.24 24.88
C THR A 95 7.79 -9.28 25.01
N SER A 96 8.74 -9.32 24.07
CA SER A 96 9.92 -10.18 24.13
C SER A 96 10.92 -9.78 25.22
N PHE A 97 10.85 -8.54 25.74
CA PHE A 97 11.79 -8.03 26.74
C PHE A 97 11.80 -8.83 28.04
N LYS A 98 10.70 -9.55 28.34
CA LYS A 98 10.61 -10.46 29.49
C LYS A 98 11.55 -11.67 29.39
N TYR A 99 12.02 -12.01 28.19
CA TYR A 99 12.94 -13.12 27.97
C TYR A 99 14.40 -12.67 27.92
N PHE A 100 14.67 -11.53 27.30
CA PHE A 100 15.95 -10.84 27.43
C PHE A 100 15.80 -9.36 27.07
N ASN A 101 16.24 -8.50 28.00
CA ASN A 101 16.15 -7.06 27.88
C ASN A 101 17.41 -6.50 27.22
N SER A 102 17.27 -5.93 26.03
CA SER A 102 18.36 -5.25 25.33
C SER A 102 17.92 -3.83 24.99
N GLN A 103 18.76 -2.84 25.29
CA GLN A 103 18.53 -1.45 24.91
C GLN A 103 18.36 -1.29 23.38
N LYS A 104 19.00 -2.17 22.59
CA LYS A 104 18.83 -2.22 21.13
C LYS A 104 17.41 -2.57 20.72
N ASN A 105 16.71 -3.41 21.49
CA ASN A 105 15.33 -3.79 21.16
C ASN A 105 14.34 -2.62 21.40
N LYS A 106 14.60 -1.77 22.40
CA LYS A 106 13.79 -0.55 22.64
C LYS A 106 13.92 0.44 21.48
N ILE A 107 15.13 0.67 21.00
CA ILE A 107 15.38 1.51 19.82
C ILE A 107 14.64 0.95 18.60
N GLY A 108 14.68 -0.38 18.41
CA GLY A 108 13.93 -1.05 17.35
C GLY A 108 12.42 -0.78 17.39
N VAL A 109 11.81 -0.78 18.58
CA VAL A 109 10.39 -0.42 18.75
C VAL A 109 10.12 1.02 18.31
N PHE A 110 10.93 1.99 18.72
CA PHE A 110 10.76 3.38 18.31
C PHE A 110 10.93 3.57 16.79
N ILE A 111 11.88 2.86 16.18
CA ILE A 111 12.08 2.87 14.72
C ILE A 111 10.84 2.32 14.02
N LEU A 112 10.27 1.20 14.48
CA LEU A 112 9.06 0.63 13.89
C LEU A 112 7.85 1.55 14.04
N LEU A 113 7.69 2.20 15.19
CA LEU A 113 6.63 3.18 15.40
C LEU A 113 6.80 4.41 14.50
N GLY A 114 8.02 4.93 14.37
CA GLY A 114 8.33 6.02 13.44
C GLY A 114 8.03 5.64 11.98
N ALA A 115 8.46 4.45 11.56
CA ALA A 115 8.16 3.91 10.24
C ALA A 115 6.65 3.75 10.01
N LEU A 116 5.91 3.28 11.01
CA LEU A 116 4.45 3.17 10.96
C LEU A 116 3.78 4.53 10.74
N ILE A 117 4.19 5.55 11.49
CA ILE A 117 3.67 6.92 11.34
C ILE A 117 3.92 7.45 9.93
N LEU A 118 5.12 7.25 9.39
CA LEU A 118 5.45 7.65 8.02
C LEU A 118 4.58 6.92 6.98
N ILE A 119 4.40 5.60 7.13
CA ILE A 119 3.56 4.80 6.24
C ILE A 119 2.10 5.28 6.28
N ILE A 120 1.54 5.51 7.47
CA ILE A 120 0.19 6.05 7.64
C ILE A 120 0.08 7.43 6.98
N GLY A 121 1.07 8.30 7.16
CA GLY A 121 1.11 9.63 6.54
C GLY A 121 1.14 9.57 5.01
N PHE A 122 1.94 8.67 4.43
CA PHE A 122 1.97 8.46 2.97
C PHE A 122 0.65 7.88 2.46
N LEU A 123 0.11 6.85 3.11
CA LEU A 123 -1.16 6.23 2.74
C LEU A 123 -2.32 7.23 2.81
N GLY A 124 -2.40 8.03 3.87
CA GLY A 124 -3.44 9.05 4.03
C GLY A 124 -3.40 10.10 2.91
N ARG A 125 -2.20 10.55 2.53
CA ARG A 125 -2.01 11.49 1.41
C ARG A 125 -2.39 10.87 0.07
N ASP A 126 -1.88 9.68 -0.24
CA ASP A 126 -2.06 9.09 -1.57
C ASP A 126 -3.46 8.49 -1.79
N LEU A 127 -4.16 8.09 -0.73
CA LEU A 127 -5.56 7.64 -0.78
C LEU A 127 -6.58 8.79 -0.81
N GLN A 128 -6.18 10.02 -0.43
CA GLN A 128 -7.06 11.18 -0.54
C GLN A 128 -7.45 11.42 -2.01
N GLU A 129 -8.67 11.86 -2.28
CA GLU A 129 -9.10 12.13 -3.65
C GLU A 129 -8.31 13.28 -4.30
N ASN A 130 -7.78 13.01 -5.49
CA ASN A 130 -7.27 14.03 -6.41
C ASN A 130 -8.46 14.61 -7.18
N LYS A 131 -8.96 15.76 -6.75
CA LYS A 131 -10.10 16.43 -7.39
C LYS A 131 -9.72 17.04 -8.73
N MET A 132 -10.69 17.08 -9.64
CA MET A 132 -10.62 17.79 -10.91
C MET A 132 -11.30 19.15 -10.75
N PHE A 133 -10.63 20.21 -11.20
CA PHE A 133 -11.20 21.55 -11.31
C PHE A 133 -11.18 21.99 -12.76
N ILE A 134 -12.29 22.54 -13.22
CA ILE A 134 -12.49 22.94 -14.61
C ILE A 134 -12.65 24.46 -14.63
N ASN A 135 -11.75 25.13 -15.33
CA ASN A 135 -11.80 26.57 -15.55
C ASN A 135 -11.91 26.85 -17.05
N SER A 136 -12.14 28.11 -17.43
CA SER A 136 -12.31 28.51 -18.85
C SER A 136 -11.09 28.27 -19.74
N GLU A 137 -9.91 28.03 -19.17
CA GLU A 137 -8.64 27.85 -19.90
C GLU A 137 -7.95 26.52 -19.62
N THR A 138 -8.27 25.85 -18.50
CA THR A 138 -7.53 24.69 -18.01
C THR A 138 -8.44 23.66 -17.34
N ILE A 139 -8.01 22.39 -17.40
CA ILE A 139 -8.46 21.33 -16.49
C ILE A 139 -7.30 21.04 -15.54
N GLU A 140 -7.52 21.23 -14.24
CA GLU A 140 -6.55 20.97 -13.20
C GLU A 140 -6.89 19.71 -12.42
N PHE A 141 -5.94 18.78 -12.35
CA PHE A 141 -5.98 17.65 -11.44
C PHE A 141 -5.11 17.97 -10.23
N GLN A 142 -5.70 18.02 -9.03
CA GLN A 142 -4.95 18.28 -7.80
C GLN A 142 -4.29 17.03 -7.22
N GLY A 143 -3.34 17.21 -6.30
CA GLY A 143 -2.74 16.14 -5.50
C GLY A 143 -1.58 15.40 -6.17
N SER A 144 -1.23 14.23 -5.63
CA SER A 144 -0.13 13.39 -6.12
C SER A 144 -0.33 13.02 -7.59
N TYR A 145 0.64 13.29 -8.47
CA TYR A 145 0.50 13.11 -9.92
C TYR A 145 -0.56 13.99 -10.59
N GLY A 146 -0.99 15.05 -9.91
CA GLY A 146 -1.78 16.12 -10.49
C GLY A 146 -1.09 16.77 -11.69
N GLU A 147 -1.86 17.53 -12.46
CA GLU A 147 -1.37 18.29 -13.61
C GLU A 147 -2.40 19.34 -14.02
N ILE A 148 -1.91 20.50 -14.46
CA ILE A 148 -2.72 21.54 -15.09
C ILE A 148 -2.62 21.33 -16.60
N VAL A 149 -3.75 21.04 -17.25
CA VAL A 149 -3.85 20.79 -18.68
C VAL A 149 -4.57 21.95 -19.35
N PRO A 150 -3.88 22.78 -20.15
CA PRO A 150 -4.54 23.83 -20.92
C PRO A 150 -5.50 23.24 -21.95
N LEU A 151 -6.72 23.78 -22.05
CA LEU A 151 -7.77 23.27 -22.94
C LEU A 151 -7.30 23.24 -24.41
N LYS A 152 -6.50 24.22 -24.83
CA LYS A 152 -5.88 24.27 -26.17
C LYS A 152 -4.96 23.09 -26.52
N THR A 153 -4.50 22.34 -25.52
CA THR A 153 -3.63 21.15 -25.70
C THR A 153 -4.42 19.85 -25.76
N ILE A 154 -5.74 19.90 -25.56
CA ILE A 154 -6.61 18.76 -25.53
C ILE A 154 -7.13 18.48 -26.94
N LYS A 155 -6.98 17.23 -27.39
CA LYS A 155 -7.51 16.73 -28.66
C LYS A 155 -8.94 16.23 -28.50
N SER A 156 -9.21 15.45 -27.46
CA SER A 156 -10.55 14.96 -27.14
C SER A 156 -10.70 14.66 -25.65
N ILE A 157 -11.95 14.71 -25.19
CA ILE A 157 -12.38 14.25 -23.87
C ILE A 157 -13.58 13.35 -24.09
N GLU A 158 -13.53 12.13 -23.56
CA GLU A 158 -14.52 11.09 -23.81
C GLU A 158 -14.84 10.34 -22.52
N LEU A 159 -16.08 9.88 -22.37
CA LEU A 159 -16.42 8.86 -21.37
C LEU A 159 -16.14 7.48 -21.94
N VAL A 160 -15.35 6.70 -21.22
CA VAL A 160 -15.01 5.32 -21.61
C VAL A 160 -15.45 4.35 -20.53
N SER A 161 -16.01 3.21 -20.95
CA SER A 161 -16.50 2.19 -20.02
C SER A 161 -15.37 1.47 -19.27
N ASP A 162 -14.17 1.44 -19.85
CA ASP A 162 -12.99 0.88 -19.18
C ASP A 162 -11.68 1.57 -19.55
N LYS A 163 -10.72 1.40 -18.64
CA LYS A 163 -9.32 1.77 -18.82
C LYS A 163 -8.57 0.67 -19.58
N PRO A 164 -7.43 0.96 -20.22
CA PRO A 164 -6.63 -0.06 -20.87
C PRO A 164 -6.14 -1.09 -19.86
N LYS A 165 -5.89 -2.31 -20.33
CA LYS A 165 -5.27 -3.35 -19.50
C LYS A 165 -3.86 -2.91 -19.12
N ILE A 166 -3.62 -2.82 -17.82
CA ILE A 166 -2.34 -2.36 -17.27
C ILE A 166 -1.44 -3.57 -17.01
N THR A 167 -0.20 -3.50 -17.49
CA THR A 167 0.82 -4.55 -17.26
C THR A 167 1.83 -4.15 -16.20
N LEU A 168 2.16 -2.85 -16.10
CA LEU A 168 3.19 -2.38 -15.18
C LEU A 168 2.91 -0.95 -14.72
N ARG A 169 3.10 -0.68 -13.43
CA ARG A 169 3.25 0.67 -12.91
C ARG A 169 4.69 1.14 -13.13
N THR A 170 4.90 2.13 -13.99
CA THR A 170 6.25 2.68 -14.25
C THR A 170 6.64 3.67 -13.16
N ASN A 171 5.69 4.44 -12.64
CA ASN A 171 5.89 5.36 -11.54
C ASN A 171 4.52 5.67 -10.91
N GLY A 172 4.41 5.75 -9.58
CA GLY A 172 3.13 6.10 -8.96
C GLY A 172 2.72 5.31 -7.74
N PHE A 173 1.50 5.61 -7.31
CA PHE A 173 0.77 4.93 -6.26
C PHE A 173 -0.26 3.96 -6.86
N SER A 174 -0.36 2.77 -6.28
CA SER A 174 -1.32 1.76 -6.70
C SER A 174 -1.71 0.93 -5.48
N LEU A 175 -2.95 1.11 -5.03
CA LEU A 175 -3.55 0.35 -3.94
C LEU A 175 -5.00 0.08 -4.31
N GLY A 176 -5.36 -1.20 -4.48
CA GLY A 176 -6.70 -1.62 -4.91
C GLY A 176 -7.22 -0.83 -6.12
N SER A 177 -8.34 -0.13 -5.94
CA SER A 177 -8.98 0.69 -6.96
C SER A 177 -8.29 2.03 -7.19
N VAL A 178 -7.53 2.54 -6.21
CA VAL A 178 -6.83 3.83 -6.30
C VAL A 178 -5.52 3.66 -7.05
N LYS A 179 -5.38 4.34 -8.20
CA LYS A 179 -4.19 4.26 -9.07
C LYS A 179 -3.83 5.65 -9.58
N LYS A 180 -2.65 6.15 -9.19
CA LYS A 180 -2.19 7.50 -9.49
C LYS A 180 -0.76 7.49 -9.99
N GLY A 181 -0.54 7.99 -11.20
CA GLY A 181 0.78 8.07 -11.83
C GLY A 181 0.80 7.48 -13.23
N TYR A 182 1.92 6.87 -13.60
CA TYR A 182 2.20 6.40 -14.95
C TYR A 182 2.21 4.88 -15.02
N PHE A 183 1.50 4.35 -16.00
CA PHE A 183 1.24 2.94 -16.15
C PHE A 183 1.41 2.51 -17.60
N LYS A 184 2.17 1.43 -17.79
CA LYS A 184 2.35 0.77 -19.09
C LYS A 184 1.17 -0.16 -19.35
N THR A 185 0.59 -0.04 -20.54
CA THR A 185 -0.49 -0.90 -21.03
C THR A 185 0.06 -2.16 -21.69
N ASP A 186 -0.82 -3.13 -21.93
CA ASP A 186 -0.51 -4.33 -22.71
C ASP A 186 -0.12 -4.04 -24.16
N LYS A 187 -0.51 -2.87 -24.69
CA LYS A 187 -0.08 -2.35 -26.00
C LYS A 187 1.27 -1.62 -25.95
N GLY A 188 1.92 -1.55 -24.79
CA GLY A 188 3.21 -0.90 -24.59
C GLY A 188 3.16 0.62 -24.41
N GLU A 189 1.98 1.23 -24.55
CA GLU A 189 1.74 2.66 -24.31
C GLU A 189 1.89 3.00 -22.82
N ILE A 190 2.43 4.17 -22.49
CA ILE A 190 2.42 4.71 -21.13
C ILE A 190 1.28 5.72 -21.02
N VAL A 191 0.32 5.43 -20.16
CA VAL A 191 -0.82 6.31 -19.86
C VAL A 191 -0.71 6.84 -18.44
N LYS A 192 -1.27 8.03 -18.22
CA LYS A 192 -1.43 8.56 -16.87
C LYS A 192 -2.77 8.10 -16.31
N LEU A 193 -2.76 7.54 -15.11
CA LEU A 193 -3.96 7.22 -14.35
C LEU A 193 -4.06 8.18 -13.17
N ILE A 194 -5.24 8.76 -12.96
CA ILE A 194 -5.63 9.51 -11.77
C ILE A 194 -6.99 8.95 -11.34
N LEU A 195 -6.96 7.69 -10.88
CA LEU A 195 -8.14 6.96 -10.46
C LEU A 195 -8.23 7.03 -8.94
N ASN A 196 -9.27 7.71 -8.45
CA ASN A 196 -9.56 7.82 -7.01
C ASN A 196 -10.48 6.68 -6.51
N GLY A 197 -10.89 5.79 -7.42
CA GLY A 197 -11.74 4.65 -7.19
C GLY A 197 -12.00 3.90 -8.51
N ASP A 198 -12.95 2.97 -8.50
CA ASP A 198 -13.37 2.24 -9.71
C ASP A 198 -14.72 2.73 -10.24
N ASN A 199 -15.02 4.02 -10.04
CA ASN A 199 -16.26 4.61 -10.50
C ASN A 199 -16.23 4.69 -12.04
N LYS A 200 -17.12 3.91 -12.67
CA LYS A 200 -17.30 3.89 -14.12
C LYS A 200 -18.48 4.76 -14.51
N PRO A 201 -18.49 5.32 -15.74
CA PRO A 201 -17.42 5.31 -16.74
C PRO A 201 -16.24 6.21 -16.32
N TYR A 202 -15.08 6.05 -16.95
CA TYR A 202 -13.91 6.90 -16.73
C TYR A 202 -13.90 8.08 -17.70
N ILE A 203 -13.30 9.20 -17.29
CA ILE A 203 -13.00 10.31 -18.19
C ILE A 203 -11.63 10.05 -18.84
N LEU A 204 -11.60 9.91 -20.16
CA LEU A 204 -10.39 9.85 -20.96
C LEU A 204 -10.11 11.21 -21.60
N LEU A 205 -9.01 11.83 -21.20
CA LEU A 205 -8.46 13.01 -21.85
C LEU A 205 -7.29 12.59 -22.75
N THR A 206 -7.39 12.91 -24.04
CA THR A 206 -6.31 12.71 -25.02
C THR A 206 -5.73 14.08 -25.42
N LYS A 207 -4.42 14.26 -25.24
CA LYS A 207 -3.71 15.49 -25.64
C LYS A 207 -3.34 15.48 -27.12
N LEU A 208 -3.04 16.64 -27.68
CA LEU A 208 -2.57 16.80 -29.06
C LEU A 208 -1.25 16.05 -29.32
N ASP A 209 -0.38 15.91 -28.32
CA ASP A 209 0.85 15.13 -28.39
C ASP A 209 0.63 13.60 -28.25
N GLY A 210 -0.63 13.16 -28.15
CA GLY A 210 -1.02 11.76 -28.04
C GLY A 210 -1.02 11.20 -26.62
N LYS A 211 -0.56 11.93 -25.60
CA LYS A 211 -0.59 11.46 -24.21
C LYS A 211 -2.02 11.36 -23.69
N LYS A 212 -2.29 10.31 -22.92
CA LYS A 212 -3.61 10.03 -22.34
C LYS A 212 -3.62 10.15 -20.82
N ILE A 213 -4.70 10.72 -20.29
CA ILE A 213 -5.01 10.76 -18.88
C ILE A 213 -6.37 10.09 -18.68
N TYR A 214 -6.40 9.04 -17.85
CA TYR A 214 -7.65 8.43 -17.38
C TYR A 214 -7.93 8.93 -15.97
N TYR A 215 -9.13 9.46 -15.78
CA TYR A 215 -9.58 10.00 -14.50
C TYR A 215 -10.84 9.31 -14.01
N SER A 216 -10.92 9.12 -12.69
CA SER A 216 -12.14 8.79 -11.97
C SER A 216 -12.17 9.54 -10.66
N ALA A 217 -13.24 10.30 -10.44
CA ALA A 217 -13.60 10.80 -9.12
C ALA A 217 -13.99 9.65 -8.19
N LYS A 218 -13.94 9.89 -6.88
CA LYS A 218 -14.38 8.97 -5.83
C LYS A 218 -15.79 9.33 -5.35
N GLU A 219 -16.04 10.60 -5.10
CA GLU A 219 -17.32 11.08 -4.55
C GLU A 219 -18.28 11.53 -5.64
N GLU A 220 -17.77 12.22 -6.66
CA GLU A 220 -18.58 12.79 -7.74
C GLU A 220 -18.78 11.79 -8.90
N SER A 221 -19.90 11.94 -9.62
CA SER A 221 -20.15 11.17 -10.85
C SER A 221 -19.26 11.70 -11.97
N ASN A 222 -18.56 10.79 -12.64
CA ASN A 222 -17.70 11.12 -13.77
C ASN A 222 -18.51 11.66 -14.96
N GLU A 223 -19.77 11.26 -15.10
CA GLU A 223 -20.68 11.82 -16.10
C GLU A 223 -21.04 13.27 -15.80
N LYS A 224 -21.30 13.61 -14.53
CA LYS A 224 -21.56 15.01 -14.14
C LYS A 224 -20.36 15.90 -14.43
N LEU A 225 -19.16 15.46 -14.03
CA LEU A 225 -17.92 16.16 -14.35
C LEU A 225 -17.72 16.30 -15.86
N PHE A 226 -18.06 15.28 -16.64
CA PHE A 226 -17.95 15.35 -18.10
C PHE A 226 -18.92 16.37 -18.72
N GLU A 227 -20.15 16.47 -18.21
CA GLU A 227 -21.09 17.51 -18.65
C GLU A 227 -20.64 18.91 -18.22
N GLU A 228 -20.04 19.07 -17.04
CA GLU A 228 -19.43 20.33 -16.61
C GLU A 228 -18.32 20.79 -17.58
N ILE A 229 -17.45 19.87 -17.99
CA ILE A 229 -16.41 20.11 -19.01
C ILE A 229 -17.02 20.65 -20.31
N LYS A 230 -18.10 20.03 -20.80
CA LYS A 230 -18.76 20.46 -22.05
C LYS A 230 -19.46 21.82 -21.91
N SER A 231 -20.03 22.08 -20.73
CA SER A 231 -20.79 23.29 -20.46
C SER A 231 -19.89 24.52 -20.23
N THR A 232 -18.61 24.31 -19.96
CA THR A 232 -17.64 25.39 -19.74
C THR A 232 -17.20 25.96 -21.09
N PRO A 233 -17.61 27.18 -21.46
CA PRO A 233 -17.24 27.74 -22.75
C PRO A 233 -15.74 28.03 -22.80
N ALA A 234 -15.05 27.47 -23.80
CA ALA A 234 -13.70 27.88 -24.13
C ALA A 234 -13.73 29.32 -24.66
N LYS A 235 -12.98 30.23 -24.03
CA LYS A 235 -12.78 31.59 -24.53
C LYS A 235 -11.74 31.64 -25.65
#